data_AF-A0A1A7BH81-F1
#
_entry.id   AF-A0A1A7BH81-F1
#
_cell.length_a   1.000
_cell.length_b   1.000
_cell.length_c   1.000
_cell.angle_alpha   90.00
_cell.angle_beta   90.00
_cell.angle_gamma   90.00
#
_symmetry.space_group_name_H-M   'P 1'
#
loop_
_entity.id
_entity.type
_entity.pdbx_description
1 polymer ?
#
loop_
_entity_poly.entity_id
_entity_poly.type
_entity_poly.pdbx_seq_one_letter_code
_entity_poly.pdbx_strand_id
1 'polypeptide(L)'
;MKLLLWFAIAGFGAWAVSDIVEALSGARTPTVYYLTAAYHALAAIGVWGIHRVQSNTGLNVSTIATVMQSVGLASVVVLPLQLMQSGMEPNEFAAQNPHFIAGGLLNVFGMIALGVAIWRCGVFPRWTGIAIPVGAVLFITLGVADAGLIANIANVLLAATFVYLAVRGLGRRRA
;
A
#
# COMPACT_ATOMS: atom_id res chain seq x y z
N MET A 1 -9.50 -3.38 16.81
CA MET A 1 -9.48 -4.13 15.52
C MET A 1 -10.37 -3.51 14.44
N LYS A 2 -11.69 -3.29 14.65
CA LYS A 2 -12.57 -2.64 13.64
C LYS A 2 -12.02 -1.30 13.15
N LEU A 3 -11.50 -0.47 14.07
CA LEU A 3 -10.84 0.79 13.75
C LEU A 3 -9.63 0.62 12.81
N LEU A 4 -8.80 -0.42 13.02
CA LEU A 4 -7.64 -0.70 12.16
C LEU A 4 -8.08 -1.05 10.74
N LEU A 5 -9.15 -1.84 10.59
CA LEU A 5 -9.70 -2.15 9.26
C LEU A 5 -10.28 -0.91 8.58
N TRP A 6 -10.89 0.01 9.33
CA TRP A 6 -11.30 1.31 8.78
C TRP A 6 -10.12 2.18 8.36
N PHE A 7 -9.02 2.19 9.12
CA PHE A 7 -7.78 2.84 8.68
C PHE A 7 -7.19 2.20 7.43
N ALA A 8 -7.28 0.88 7.28
CA ALA A 8 -6.89 0.23 6.03
C ALA A 8 -7.76 0.70 4.86
N ILE A 9 -9.09 0.69 5.02
CA ILE A 9 -10.02 1.16 3.99
C ILE A 9 -9.74 2.61 3.61
N ALA A 10 -9.58 3.49 4.59
CA ALA A 10 -9.33 4.91 4.34
C ALA A 10 -7.95 5.14 3.71
N GLY A 11 -6.90 4.46 4.18
CA GLY A 11 -5.55 4.60 3.64
C GLY A 11 -5.43 4.07 2.22
N PHE A 12 -5.80 2.82 1.98
CA PHE A 12 -5.78 2.23 0.63
C PHE A 12 -6.81 2.90 -0.30
N GLY A 13 -7.92 3.41 0.23
CA GLY A 13 -8.85 4.26 -0.51
C GLY A 13 -8.23 5.58 -0.93
N ALA A 14 -7.49 6.25 -0.05
CA ALA A 14 -6.75 7.48 -0.38
C ALA A 14 -5.70 7.23 -1.47
N TRP A 15 -5.02 6.08 -1.44
CA TRP A 15 -4.10 5.68 -2.50
C TRP A 15 -4.82 5.55 -3.85
N ALA A 16 -5.92 4.79 -3.91
CA ALA A 16 -6.69 4.63 -5.14
C ALA A 16 -7.21 5.97 -5.69
N VAL A 17 -7.74 6.85 -4.82
CA VAL A 17 -8.21 8.18 -5.23
C VAL A 17 -7.04 9.04 -5.71
N SER A 18 -5.86 8.94 -5.08
CA SER A 18 -4.66 9.65 -5.49
C SER A 18 -4.26 9.29 -6.93
N ASP A 19 -4.17 8.00 -7.25
CA ASP A 19 -3.83 7.52 -8.61
C ASP A 19 -4.91 7.91 -9.64
N ILE A 20 -6.19 7.91 -9.25
CA ILE A 20 -7.27 8.36 -10.14
C ILE A 20 -7.12 9.87 -10.44
N VAL A 21 -6.84 10.68 -9.43
CA VAL A 21 -6.65 12.13 -9.61
C VAL A 21 -5.39 12.40 -10.44
N GLU A 22 -4.29 11.69 -10.21
CA GLU A 22 -3.06 11.80 -11.02
C GLU A 22 -3.33 11.41 -12.48
N ALA A 23 -4.03 10.30 -12.72
CA ALA A 23 -4.39 9.87 -14.07
C ALA A 23 -5.30 10.86 -14.81
N LEU A 24 -6.27 11.47 -14.12
CA LEU A 24 -7.21 12.43 -14.72
C LEU A 24 -6.59 13.81 -14.96
N SER A 25 -5.69 14.24 -14.07
CA SER A 25 -5.04 15.55 -14.19
C SER A 25 -3.78 15.52 -15.06
N GLY A 26 -3.19 14.33 -15.28
CA GLY A 26 -1.92 14.17 -15.99
C GLY A 26 -0.71 14.72 -15.22
N ALA A 27 -0.88 15.12 -13.96
CA ALA A 27 0.16 15.75 -13.15
C ALA A 27 -0.01 15.45 -11.66
N ARG A 28 1.09 15.57 -10.90
CA ARG A 28 1.07 15.47 -9.44
C ARG A 28 0.64 16.80 -8.83
N THR A 29 -0.65 16.92 -8.58
CA THR A 29 -1.23 18.10 -7.92
C THR A 29 -1.07 18.04 -6.39
N PRO A 30 -1.22 19.15 -5.65
CA PRO A 30 -1.23 19.12 -4.18
C PRO A 30 -2.18 18.07 -3.59
N THR A 31 -3.33 17.87 -4.23
CA THR A 31 -4.31 16.84 -3.85
C THR A 31 -3.70 15.43 -3.88
N VAL A 32 -2.94 15.09 -4.93
CA VAL A 32 -2.24 13.79 -5.06
C VAL A 32 -1.25 13.61 -3.91
N TYR A 33 -0.45 14.64 -3.61
CA TYR A 33 0.53 14.57 -2.51
C TYR A 33 -0.12 14.38 -1.14
N TYR A 34 -1.19 15.13 -0.82
CA TYR A 34 -1.90 14.96 0.45
C TYR A 34 -2.59 13.60 0.58
N LEU A 35 -3.23 13.11 -0.49
CA LEU A 35 -3.86 11.80 -0.51
C LEU A 35 -2.82 10.68 -0.36
N THR A 36 -1.67 10.81 -1.03
CA THR A 36 -0.55 9.86 -0.91
C THR A 36 0.02 9.88 0.51
N ALA A 37 0.18 11.03 1.15
CA ALA A 37 0.62 11.12 2.54
C ALA A 37 -0.41 10.48 3.51
N ALA A 38 -1.70 10.75 3.31
CA ALA A 38 -2.78 10.15 4.08
C ALA A 38 -2.82 8.62 3.93
N TYR A 39 -2.60 8.11 2.71
CA TYR A 39 -2.42 6.69 2.45
C TYR A 39 -1.33 6.10 3.35
N HIS A 40 -0.11 6.63 3.29
CA HIS A 40 1.03 6.11 4.05
C HIS A 40 0.74 6.09 5.55
N ALA A 41 0.18 7.17 6.10
CA ALA A 41 -0.13 7.28 7.52
C ALA A 41 -1.18 6.25 7.96
N LEU A 42 -2.30 6.18 7.23
CA LEU A 42 -3.44 5.35 7.61
C LEU A 42 -3.19 3.87 7.31
N ALA A 43 -2.58 3.54 6.17
CA ALA A 43 -2.27 2.17 5.79
C ALA A 43 -1.18 1.57 6.69
N ALA A 44 -0.18 2.34 7.13
CA ALA A 44 0.84 1.87 8.08
C ALA A 44 0.23 1.28 9.36
N ILE A 45 -0.85 1.89 9.85
CA ILE A 45 -1.59 1.39 11.02
C ILE A 45 -2.64 0.36 10.59
N GLY A 46 -3.29 0.56 9.45
CA GLY A 46 -4.42 -0.24 8.99
C GLY A 46 -4.07 -1.69 8.65
N VAL A 47 -2.86 -1.97 8.16
CA VAL A 47 -2.39 -3.32 7.82
C VAL A 47 -2.40 -4.27 9.02
N TRP A 48 -2.25 -3.74 10.25
CA TRP A 48 -2.43 -4.51 11.48
C TRP A 48 -3.85 -5.05 11.65
N GLY A 49 -4.86 -4.38 11.09
CA GLY A 49 -6.23 -4.88 11.05
C GLY A 49 -6.33 -6.17 10.23
N ILE A 50 -5.71 -6.19 9.04
CA ILE A 50 -5.67 -7.36 8.15
C ILE A 50 -4.91 -8.51 8.83
N HIS A 51 -3.75 -8.22 9.43
CA HIS A 51 -3.00 -9.19 10.22
C HIS A 51 -3.81 -9.82 11.35
N ARG A 52 -4.51 -9.01 12.15
CA ARG A 52 -5.32 -9.49 13.28
C ARG A 52 -6.48 -10.40 12.88
N VAL A 53 -6.93 -10.35 11.62
CA VAL A 53 -7.93 -11.28 11.09
C VAL A 53 -7.32 -12.67 10.85
N GLN A 54 -6.02 -12.76 10.55
CA GLN A 54 -5.31 -14.03 10.30
C GLN A 54 -4.40 -14.47 11.45
N SER A 55 -4.22 -13.68 12.51
CA SER A 55 -3.26 -13.96 13.59
C SER A 55 -3.50 -15.29 14.32
N ASN A 56 -4.74 -15.79 14.30
CA ASN A 56 -5.09 -17.07 14.95
C ASN A 56 -4.57 -18.30 14.19
N THR A 57 -4.02 -18.15 12.98
CA THR A 57 -3.47 -19.28 12.20
C THR A 57 -2.01 -19.61 12.55
N GLY A 58 -1.38 -18.88 13.49
CA GLY A 58 0.00 -19.14 13.92
C GLY A 58 1.08 -18.83 12.88
N LEU A 59 0.75 -18.11 11.80
CA LEU A 59 1.69 -17.82 10.71
C LEU A 59 2.56 -16.59 11.03
N ASN A 60 3.77 -16.83 11.52
CA ASN A 60 4.77 -15.79 11.79
C ASN A 60 5.09 -14.91 10.57
N VAL A 61 4.99 -15.47 9.37
CA VAL A 61 5.19 -14.74 8.10
C VAL A 61 4.23 -13.54 7.99
N SER A 62 2.99 -13.67 8.48
CA SER A 62 2.06 -12.55 8.48
C SER A 62 2.54 -11.41 9.37
N THR A 63 3.09 -11.71 10.55
CA THR A 63 3.58 -10.70 11.49
C THR A 63 4.76 -9.95 10.88
N ILE A 64 5.74 -10.69 10.35
CA ILE A 64 6.92 -10.12 9.69
C ILE A 64 6.49 -9.22 8.53
N ALA A 65 5.61 -9.72 7.65
CA ALA A 65 5.08 -8.95 6.54
C ALA A 65 4.38 -7.65 6.98
N THR A 66 3.59 -7.72 8.05
CA THR A 66 2.86 -6.57 8.60
C THR A 66 3.81 -5.54 9.18
N VAL A 67 4.85 -5.97 9.91
CA VAL A 67 5.88 -5.08 10.43
C VAL A 67 6.63 -4.39 9.29
N MET A 68 7.09 -5.15 8.29
CA MET A 68 7.77 -4.60 7.12
C MET A 68 6.89 -3.57 6.40
N GLN A 69 5.64 -3.91 6.13
CA GLN A 69 4.72 -3.00 5.45
C GLN A 69 4.42 -1.75 6.29
N SER A 70 4.16 -1.92 7.59
CA SER A 70 3.86 -0.83 8.52
C SER A 70 5.03 0.15 8.64
N VAL A 71 6.25 -0.37 8.86
CA VAL A 71 7.47 0.44 8.96
C VAL A 71 7.81 1.09 7.63
N GLY A 72 7.70 0.35 6.52
CA GLY A 72 7.96 0.87 5.17
C GLY A 72 7.06 2.07 4.87
N LEU A 73 5.74 1.91 5.05
CA LEU A 73 4.76 2.99 4.86
C LEU A 73 5.00 4.17 5.81
N ALA A 74 5.26 3.91 7.09
CA ALA A 74 5.51 4.98 8.06
C ALA A 74 6.78 5.78 7.73
N SER A 75 7.84 5.11 7.27
CA SER A 75 9.13 5.74 6.94
C SER A 75 9.05 6.70 5.75
N VAL A 76 8.05 6.55 4.89
CA VAL A 76 7.85 7.40 3.69
C VAL A 76 6.63 8.31 3.82
N VAL A 77 6.01 8.42 5.00
CA VAL A 77 4.77 9.22 5.17
C VAL A 77 4.94 10.70 4.83
N VAL A 78 6.12 11.25 5.11
CA VAL A 78 6.45 12.66 4.83
C VAL A 78 6.99 12.88 3.42
N LEU A 79 7.39 11.81 2.71
CA LEU A 79 8.02 11.88 1.39
C LEU A 79 7.16 12.69 0.39
N PRO A 80 5.84 12.44 0.23
CA PRO A 80 5.03 13.19 -0.73
C PRO A 80 5.01 14.70 -0.42
N LEU A 81 5.01 15.06 0.86
CA LEU A 81 4.97 16.47 1.28
C LEU A 81 6.32 17.15 1.04
N GLN A 82 7.43 16.46 1.33
CA GLN A 82 8.76 16.98 1.07
C GLN A 82 9.04 17.14 -0.42
N LEU A 83 8.60 16.19 -1.25
CA LEU A 83 8.70 16.28 -2.70
C LEU A 83 7.89 17.46 -3.25
N MET A 84 6.67 17.67 -2.76
CA MET A 84 5.85 18.82 -3.12
C MET A 84 6.53 20.16 -2.73
N GLN A 85 7.12 20.23 -1.54
CA GLN A 85 7.77 21.44 -1.03
C GLN A 85 9.10 21.75 -1.71
N SER A 86 9.83 20.74 -2.18
CA SER A 86 11.13 20.94 -2.82
C SER A 86 11.01 21.45 -4.25
N GLY A 87 9.87 21.24 -4.92
CA GLY A 87 9.68 21.58 -6.33
C GLY A 87 10.61 20.81 -7.28
N MET A 88 11.18 19.69 -6.81
CA MET A 88 12.08 18.84 -7.58
C MET A 88 11.30 17.77 -8.33
N GLU A 89 11.87 17.29 -9.43
CA GLU A 89 11.35 16.10 -10.08
C GLU A 89 11.55 14.85 -9.19
N PRO A 90 10.64 13.87 -9.25
CA PRO A 90 10.66 12.68 -8.37
C PRO A 90 11.98 11.90 -8.40
N ASN A 91 12.56 11.75 -9.59
CA ASN A 91 13.81 11.01 -9.79
C ASN A 91 15.00 11.76 -9.18
N GLU A 92 15.02 13.09 -9.30
CA GLU A 92 16.04 13.94 -8.70
C GLU A 92 15.95 13.89 -7.16
N PHE A 93 14.74 14.02 -6.63
CA PHE A 93 14.50 13.94 -5.19
C PHE A 93 14.95 12.58 -4.62
N ALA A 94 14.63 11.48 -5.32
CA ALA A 94 15.02 10.14 -4.91
C ALA A 94 16.54 9.94 -4.92
N ALA A 95 17.25 10.51 -5.90
CA ALA A 95 18.72 10.46 -5.95
C ALA A 95 19.38 11.20 -4.77
N GLN A 96 18.80 12.33 -4.34
CA GLN A 96 19.29 13.09 -3.18
C GLN A 96 18.86 12.47 -1.84
N ASN A 97 17.77 11.71 -1.82
CA ASN A 97 17.19 11.12 -0.60
C ASN A 97 17.05 9.59 -0.68
N PRO A 98 18.16 8.84 -0.85
CA PRO A 98 18.12 7.39 -1.09
C PRO A 98 17.55 6.61 0.10
N HIS A 99 17.51 7.20 1.30
CA HIS A 99 16.92 6.56 2.48
C HIS A 99 15.42 6.25 2.32
N PHE A 100 14.68 7.03 1.50
CA PHE A 100 13.28 6.72 1.18
C PHE A 100 13.12 5.47 0.31
N ILE A 101 14.14 5.12 -0.48
CA ILE A 101 14.14 3.90 -1.29
C ILE A 101 14.08 2.67 -0.38
N ALA A 102 14.81 2.67 0.75
CA ALA A 102 14.76 1.58 1.72
C ALA A 102 13.34 1.37 2.28
N GLY A 103 12.64 2.46 2.61
CA GLY A 103 11.25 2.43 3.05
C GLY A 103 10.30 1.87 1.99
N GLY A 104 10.44 2.33 0.75
CA GLY A 104 9.68 1.81 -0.40
C GLY A 104 9.92 0.31 -0.64
N LEU A 105 11.18 -0.13 -0.62
CA LEU A 105 11.53 -1.55 -0.76
C LEU A 105 10.95 -2.39 0.38
N LEU A 106 11.04 -1.90 1.62
CA LEU A 106 10.47 -2.57 2.79
C LEU A 106 8.95 -2.74 2.66
N ASN A 107 8.25 -1.73 2.14
CA ASN A 107 6.83 -1.81 1.83
C ASN A 107 6.54 -2.89 0.77
N VAL A 108 7.28 -2.91 -0.35
CA VAL A 108 7.09 -3.90 -1.41
C VAL A 108 7.34 -5.32 -0.90
N PHE A 109 8.46 -5.56 -0.23
CA PHE A 109 8.74 -6.89 0.34
C PHE A 109 7.70 -7.27 1.39
N GLY A 110 7.22 -6.31 2.19
CA GLY A 110 6.09 -6.49 3.09
C GLY A 110 4.82 -6.92 2.37
N MET A 111 4.46 -6.27 1.25
CA MET A 111 3.31 -6.65 0.41
C MET A 111 3.45 -8.08 -0.13
N ILE A 112 4.61 -8.44 -0.68
CA ILE A 112 4.87 -9.78 -1.20
C ILE A 112 4.72 -10.84 -0.11
N ALA A 113 5.37 -10.63 1.05
CA ALA A 113 5.29 -11.54 2.18
C ALA A 113 3.86 -11.64 2.73
N LEU A 114 3.11 -10.53 2.73
CA LEU A 114 1.72 -10.49 3.17
C LEU A 114 0.82 -11.27 2.22
N GLY A 115 1.02 -11.14 0.90
CA GLY A 115 0.34 -11.94 -0.11
C GLY A 115 0.56 -13.44 0.08
N VAL A 116 1.80 -13.85 0.30
CA VAL A 116 2.16 -15.25 0.62
C VAL A 116 1.46 -15.70 1.90
N ALA A 117 1.46 -14.89 2.95
CA ALA A 117 0.78 -15.21 4.21
C ALA A 117 -0.73 -15.39 4.01
N ILE A 118 -1.37 -14.50 3.23
CA ILE A 118 -2.79 -14.56 2.89
C ILE A 118 -3.12 -15.83 2.10
N TRP A 119 -2.30 -16.16 1.10
CA TRP A 119 -2.49 -17.36 0.30
C TRP A 119 -2.40 -18.64 1.16
N ARG A 120 -1.43 -18.69 2.10
CA ARG A 120 -1.22 -19.82 3.00
C ARG A 120 -2.27 -19.94 4.11
N CYS A 121 -2.78 -18.82 4.65
CA CYS A 121 -3.69 -18.84 5.80
C CYS A 121 -5.11 -19.30 5.43
N GLY A 122 -5.52 -19.12 4.17
CA GLY A 122 -6.87 -19.49 3.68
C GLY A 122 -8.01 -18.68 4.32
N VAL A 123 -7.70 -17.66 5.14
CA VAL A 123 -8.68 -16.79 5.78
C VAL A 123 -9.26 -15.80 4.76
N PHE A 124 -8.51 -15.37 3.76
CA PHE A 124 -9.04 -14.59 2.66
C PHE A 124 -9.06 -15.42 1.38
N PRO A 125 -9.81 -15.01 0.34
CA PRO A 125 -9.79 -15.69 -0.96
C PRO A 125 -8.36 -15.77 -1.49
N ARG A 126 -7.90 -16.97 -1.85
CA ARG A 126 -6.49 -17.22 -2.24
C ARG A 126 -6.00 -16.34 -3.38
N TRP A 127 -6.89 -15.91 -4.29
CA TRP A 127 -6.53 -15.00 -5.38
C TRP A 127 -5.97 -13.67 -4.88
N THR A 128 -6.43 -13.16 -3.73
CA THR A 128 -5.90 -11.91 -3.14
C THR A 128 -4.45 -12.05 -2.72
N GLY A 129 -4.06 -13.25 -2.27
CA GLY A 129 -2.67 -13.57 -1.91
C GLY A 129 -1.74 -13.65 -3.11
N ILE A 130 -2.27 -13.89 -4.32
CA ILE A 130 -1.53 -13.87 -5.59
C ILE A 130 -1.53 -12.46 -6.19
N ALA A 131 -2.67 -11.77 -6.13
CA ALA A 131 -2.85 -10.43 -6.68
C ALA A 131 -1.92 -9.40 -6.02
N ILE A 132 -1.69 -9.50 -4.70
CA ILE A 132 -0.81 -8.55 -4.00
C ILE A 132 0.65 -8.64 -4.48
N PRO A 133 1.32 -9.82 -4.49
CA PRO A 133 2.68 -9.93 -5.01
C PRO A 133 2.80 -9.51 -6.48
N VAL A 134 1.84 -9.93 -7.32
CA VAL A 134 1.81 -9.53 -8.74
C VAL A 134 1.69 -8.02 -8.87
N GLY A 135 0.76 -7.40 -8.15
CA GLY A 135 0.59 -5.95 -8.13
C GLY A 135 1.82 -5.22 -7.60
N ALA A 136 2.48 -5.73 -6.56
CA ALA A 136 3.68 -5.14 -6.00
C ALA A 136 4.87 -5.19 -6.97
N VAL A 137 5.00 -6.28 -7.74
CA VAL A 137 5.99 -6.36 -8.83
C VAL A 137 5.65 -5.37 -9.94
N LEU A 138 4.38 -5.32 -10.37
CA LEU A 138 3.92 -4.38 -11.38
C LEU A 138 4.15 -2.92 -10.97
N PHE A 139 3.90 -2.57 -9.70
CA PHE A 139 4.16 -1.26 -9.13
C PHE A 139 5.62 -0.82 -9.34
N ILE A 140 6.59 -1.71 -9.06
CA ILE A 140 8.01 -1.42 -9.30
C ILE A 140 8.29 -1.32 -10.81
N THR A 141 7.89 -2.33 -11.58
CA THR A 141 8.28 -2.41 -12.99
C THR A 141 7.70 -1.27 -13.82
N LEU A 142 6.45 -0.90 -13.58
CA LEU A 142 5.78 0.19 -14.30
C LEU A 142 6.27 1.56 -13.84
N GLY A 143 6.67 1.70 -12.57
CA GLY A 143 7.33 2.90 -12.07
C GLY A 143 8.70 3.13 -12.71
N VAL A 144 9.48 2.07 -12.94
CA VAL A 144 10.78 2.16 -13.62
C VAL A 144 10.62 2.43 -15.14
N ALA A 145 9.58 1.87 -15.75
CA ALA A 145 9.33 2.00 -17.19
C ALA A 145 8.63 3.32 -17.59
N ASP A 146 8.32 4.21 -16.64
CA ASP A 146 7.59 5.46 -16.84
C ASP A 146 6.22 5.28 -17.56
N ALA A 147 5.56 4.15 -17.28
CA ALA A 147 4.30 3.78 -17.92
C ALA A 147 3.09 4.40 -17.19
N GLY A 148 3.04 5.74 -17.09
CA GLY A 148 2.18 6.50 -16.17
C GLY A 148 0.72 6.02 -16.06
N LEU A 149 -0.04 5.97 -17.17
CA LEU A 149 -1.45 5.56 -17.12
C LEU A 149 -1.64 4.09 -16.69
N ILE A 150 -0.79 3.20 -17.20
CA ILE A 150 -0.88 1.76 -16.88
C ILE A 150 -0.47 1.53 -15.42
N ALA A 151 0.53 2.26 -14.92
CA ALA A 151 0.93 2.25 -13.51
C ALA A 151 -0.24 2.67 -12.61
N ASN A 152 -0.91 3.79 -12.92
CA ASN A 152 -2.05 4.27 -12.14
C ASN A 152 -3.19 3.23 -12.09
N ILE A 153 -3.52 2.59 -13.23
CA ILE A 153 -4.54 1.53 -13.25
C ILE A 153 -4.13 0.34 -12.38
N ALA A 154 -2.89 -0.14 -12.49
CA ALA A 154 -2.38 -1.24 -11.70
C ALA A 154 -2.40 -0.92 -10.19
N ASN A 155 -2.04 0.29 -9.82
CA ASN A 155 -2.04 0.76 -8.43
C ASN A 155 -3.45 0.83 -7.86
N VAL A 156 -4.43 1.34 -8.62
CA VAL A 156 -5.84 1.36 -8.22
C VAL A 156 -6.36 -0.06 -7.95
N LEU A 157 -6.02 -1.03 -8.81
CA LEU A 157 -6.43 -2.42 -8.62
C LEU A 157 -5.77 -3.07 -7.38
N LEU A 158 -4.49 -2.76 -7.14
CA LEU A 158 -3.78 -3.22 -5.95
C LEU A 158 -4.38 -2.62 -4.68
N ALA A 159 -4.61 -1.30 -4.67
CA ALA A 159 -5.27 -0.60 -3.57
C ALA A 159 -6.68 -1.16 -3.30
N ALA A 160 -7.48 -1.38 -4.35
CA ALA A 160 -8.80 -1.99 -4.25
C ALA A 160 -8.74 -3.42 -3.66
N THR A 161 -7.68 -4.18 -3.94
CA THR A 161 -7.46 -5.51 -3.35
C THR A 161 -7.28 -5.41 -1.83
N PHE A 162 -6.53 -4.44 -1.34
CA PHE A 162 -6.39 -4.21 0.10
C PHE A 162 -7.67 -3.70 0.76
N VAL A 163 -8.41 -2.79 0.10
CA VAL A 163 -9.73 -2.35 0.56
C VAL A 163 -10.68 -3.55 0.67
N TYR A 164 -10.71 -4.42 -0.35
CA TYR A 164 -11.52 -5.63 -0.37
C TYR A 164 -11.19 -6.55 0.83
N LEU A 165 -9.91 -6.79 1.12
CA LEU A 165 -9.48 -7.57 2.28
C LEU A 165 -9.99 -6.96 3.59
N ALA A 166 -9.88 -5.64 3.75
CA ALA A 166 -10.32 -4.95 4.95
C ALA A 166 -11.84 -5.03 5.14
N VAL A 167 -12.63 -4.85 4.06
CA VAL A 167 -14.09 -5.00 4.07
C VAL A 167 -14.50 -6.43 4.42
N ARG A 168 -13.86 -7.45 3.81
CA ARG A 168 -14.09 -8.86 4.16
C ARG A 168 -13.74 -9.16 5.60
N GLY A 169 -12.68 -8.56 6.13
CA GLY A 169 -12.29 -8.64 7.54
C GLY A 169 -13.35 -8.07 8.49
N LEU A 170 -14.04 -6.99 8.11
CA LEU A 170 -15.16 -6.43 8.87
C LEU A 170 -16.37 -7.38 8.87
N GLY A 171 -16.69 -8.00 7.74
CA GLY A 171 -17.81 -8.93 7.59
C GLY A 171 -17.69 -10.19 8.44
N ARG A 172 -16.48 -10.75 8.55
CA ARG A 172 -16.19 -11.97 9.34
C ARG A 172 -16.38 -11.84 10.85
N ARG A 173 -16.61 -10.62 11.37
CA ARG A 173 -16.86 -10.37 12.81
C ARG A 173 -18.35 -10.19 13.15
N ARG A 174 -19.21 -10.19 12.14
CA ARG A 174 -20.67 -10.12 12.33
C ARG A 174 -21.31 -11.50 12.40
N ALA A 175 -20.59 -12.53 11.95
CA ALA A 175 -20.92 -13.95 12.13
C ALA A 175 -20.19 -14.49 13.36
#